data_AF-A0A1S8WSV7-F1
#
_entry.id   AF-A0A1S8WSV7-F1
#
_cell.length_a   1.000
_cell.length_b   1.000
_cell.length_c   1.000
_cell.angle_alpha   90.00
_cell.angle_beta   90.00
_cell.angle_gamma   90.00
#
_symmetry.space_group_name_H-M   'P 1'
#
loop_
_entity.id
_entity.type
_entity.pdbx_description
1 polymer ?
#
loop_
_entity_poly.entity_id
_entity_poly.type
_entity_poly.pdbx_seq_one_letter_code
_entity_poly.pdbx_strand_id
1 'polypeptide(L)'
;MALFRPIVYVFKVDGTPSGMTIKMPAAFSAPLRSDLLNWVHDQMRKNSRQPYAVGAKAGHQTSAKSCGTARGHRIDRLPEVPLVISDDIESF
;
A
#
# COMPACT_ATOMS: atom_id res chain seq x y z
N MET A 1 -8.61 34.73 7.58
CA MET A 1 -9.51 35.00 6.43
C MET A 1 -9.10 36.32 5.82
N ALA A 2 -8.77 36.36 4.53
CA ALA A 2 -8.45 37.62 3.85
C ALA A 2 -9.76 38.38 3.59
N LEU A 3 -9.94 39.52 4.25
CA LEU A 3 -11.14 40.36 4.14
C LEU A 3 -11.20 41.15 2.82
N PHE A 4 -10.11 41.17 2.05
CA PHE A 4 -9.99 41.88 0.77
C PHE A 4 -9.64 40.90 -0.35
N ARG A 5 -10.39 40.94 -1.46
CA ARG A 5 -10.16 40.10 -2.64
C ARG A 5 -9.29 40.90 -3.62
N PRO A 6 -7.97 40.62 -3.69
CA PRO A 6 -7.08 41.39 -4.54
C PRO A 6 -7.47 41.26 -6.00
N ILE A 7 -7.00 42.22 -6.78
CA ILE A 7 -7.24 42.30 -8.21
C ILE A 7 -6.20 41.43 -8.95
N VAL A 8 -6.66 40.64 -9.92
CA VAL A 8 -5.82 39.76 -10.74
C VAL A 8 -5.87 40.24 -12.20
N TYR A 9 -4.70 40.32 -12.82
CA TYR A 9 -4.54 40.72 -14.22
C TYR A 9 -4.74 39.53 -15.17
N VAL A 10 -5.47 39.76 -16.27
CA VAL A 10 -5.64 38.76 -17.32
C VAL A 10 -4.60 38.98 -18.40
N PHE A 11 -3.79 37.95 -18.66
CA PHE A 11 -2.81 37.94 -19.73
C PHE A 11 -3.38 37.23 -20.96
N LYS A 12 -3.02 37.71 -22.15
CA LYS A 12 -3.24 37.00 -23.41
C LYS A 12 -2.21 35.87 -23.54
N VAL A 13 -2.44 34.95 -24.46
CA VAL A 13 -1.53 33.81 -24.73
C VAL A 13 -0.11 34.29 -25.05
N ASP A 14 0.01 35.48 -25.65
CA ASP A 14 1.28 36.10 -26.03
C ASP A 14 2.02 36.77 -24.84
N GLY A 15 1.54 36.60 -23.61
CA GLY A 15 2.10 37.20 -22.41
C GLY A 15 1.84 38.70 -22.25
N THR A 16 1.15 39.33 -23.22
CA THR A 16 0.77 40.74 -23.12
C THR A 16 -0.42 40.94 -22.18
N PRO A 17 -0.45 42.01 -21.38
CA PRO A 17 -1.58 42.30 -20.50
C PRO A 17 -2.81 42.64 -21.35
N SER A 18 -3.93 41.96 -21.10
CA SER A 18 -5.17 42.14 -21.85
C SER A 18 -5.93 43.42 -21.45
N GLY A 19 -5.43 44.16 -20.45
CA GLY A 19 -6.10 45.32 -19.85
C GLY A 19 -7.33 44.96 -19.00
N MET A 20 -7.90 43.78 -19.21
CA MET A 20 -9.01 43.26 -18.42
C MET A 20 -8.53 42.78 -17.04
N THR A 21 -9.32 43.12 -16.04
CA THR A 21 -8.95 43.04 -14.64
C THR A 21 -10.07 42.37 -13.87
N ILE A 22 -9.78 41.27 -13.16
CA ILE A 22 -10.78 40.42 -12.50
C ILE A 22 -10.50 40.40 -10.99
N LYS A 23 -11.54 40.46 -10.15
CA LYS A 23 -11.40 40.28 -8.70
C LYS A 23 -11.08 38.81 -8.40
N MET A 24 -10.14 38.54 -7.49
CA MET A 24 -9.77 37.18 -7.11
C MET A 24 -11.00 36.33 -6.70
N PRO A 25 -11.19 35.13 -7.28
CA PRO A 25 -12.27 34.21 -6.88
C PRO A 25 -12.21 33.82 -5.40
N ALA A 26 -13.37 33.58 -4.79
CA ALA A 26 -13.48 33.34 -3.34
C ALA A 26 -12.79 32.05 -2.92
N ALA A 27 -12.71 31.06 -3.83
CA ALA A 27 -12.06 29.78 -3.61
C ALA A 27 -10.58 29.92 -3.20
N PHE A 28 -9.87 30.92 -3.73
CA PHE A 28 -8.45 31.14 -3.40
C PHE A 28 -8.23 31.73 -2.00
N SER A 29 -9.28 32.24 -1.35
CA SER A 29 -9.20 32.71 0.04
C SER A 29 -9.53 31.62 1.06
N ALA A 30 -9.92 30.42 0.63
CA ALA A 30 -10.20 29.31 1.52
C ALA A 30 -8.93 28.92 2.31
N PRO A 31 -9.05 28.54 3.59
CA PRO A 31 -7.90 28.10 4.37
C PRO A 31 -7.33 26.81 3.79
N LEU A 32 -6.01 26.78 3.55
CA LEU A 32 -5.33 25.58 3.09
C LEU A 32 -5.20 24.58 4.25
N ARG A 33 -5.97 23.48 4.20
CA ARG A 33 -5.87 22.38 5.17
C ARG A 33 -5.15 21.19 4.53
N SER A 34 -3.84 21.13 4.71
CA SER A 34 -3.00 20.04 4.21
C SER A 34 -3.36 18.68 4.82
N ASP A 35 -3.77 18.65 6.08
CA ASP A 35 -4.28 17.45 6.76
C ASP A 35 -5.47 16.82 6.02
N LEU A 36 -6.52 17.63 5.76
CA LEU A 36 -7.69 17.15 5.02
C LEU A 36 -7.37 16.77 3.57
N LEU A 37 -6.53 17.54 2.89
CA LEU A 37 -6.13 17.24 1.52
C LEU A 37 -5.42 15.89 1.44
N ASN A 38 -4.46 15.64 2.33
CA ASN A 38 -3.75 14.36 2.40
C ASN A 38 -4.70 13.22 2.74
N TRP A 39 -5.58 13.42 3.72
CA TRP A 39 -6.56 12.40 4.11
C TRP A 39 -7.50 12.03 2.96
N VAL A 40 -8.11 13.01 2.29
CA VAL A 40 -9.01 12.77 1.15
C VAL A 40 -8.26 12.13 0.00
N HIS A 41 -7.07 12.64 -0.34
CA HIS A 41 -6.25 12.10 -1.42
C HIS A 41 -5.92 10.62 -1.20
N ASP A 42 -5.53 10.24 0.03
CA ASP A 42 -5.23 8.87 0.39
C ASP A 42 -6.45 7.94 0.29
N GLN A 43 -7.65 8.42 0.66
CA GLN A 43 -8.88 7.63 0.48
C GLN A 43 -9.25 7.50 -1.00
N MET A 44 -9.21 8.59 -1.77
CA MET A 44 -9.53 8.56 -3.20
C MET A 44 -8.57 7.65 -3.97
N ARG A 45 -7.28 7.63 -3.61
CA ARG A 45 -6.27 6.78 -4.24
C ARG A 45 -6.50 5.29 -4.00
N LYS A 46 -7.17 4.89 -2.92
CA LYS A 46 -7.49 3.48 -2.65
C LYS A 46 -8.56 2.93 -3.58
N ASN A 47 -9.48 3.78 -4.06
CA ASN A 47 -10.64 3.35 -4.85
C ASN A 47 -10.28 2.77 -6.24
N SER A 48 -9.13 3.15 -6.81
CA SER A 48 -8.70 2.66 -8.13
C SER A 48 -7.83 1.40 -8.08
N ARG A 49 -7.53 0.88 -6.89
CA ARG A 49 -6.64 -0.28 -6.72
C ARG A 49 -7.39 -1.57 -7.02
N GLN A 50 -6.77 -2.46 -7.80
CA GLN A 50 -7.28 -3.81 -7.99
C GLN A 50 -6.90 -4.70 -6.80
N PRO A 51 -7.84 -5.52 -6.27
CA PRO A 51 -7.54 -6.44 -5.18
C PRO A 51 -6.56 -7.52 -5.67
N TYR A 52 -5.58 -7.85 -4.84
CA TYR A 52 -4.63 -8.93 -5.09
C TYR A 52 -4.49 -9.77 -3.83
N ALA A 53 -4.34 -11.09 -4.00
CA ALA A 53 -4.17 -12.04 -2.91
C ALA A 53 -3.24 -13.17 -3.34
N VAL A 54 -2.60 -13.82 -2.36
CA VAL A 54 -1.87 -15.08 -2.58
C VAL A 54 -2.86 -16.21 -2.83
N GLY A 55 -2.42 -17.25 -3.55
CA GLY A 55 -3.27 -18.40 -3.84
C GLY A 55 -3.76 -19.08 -2.55
N ALA A 56 -5.05 -19.42 -2.48
CA ALA A 56 -5.68 -19.95 -1.27
C ALA A 56 -5.00 -21.22 -0.71
N LYS A 57 -4.33 -22.00 -1.57
CA LYS A 57 -3.62 -23.24 -1.21
C LYS A 57 -2.10 -23.07 -1.08
N ALA A 58 -1.58 -21.84 -1.15
CA ALA A 58 -0.15 -21.59 -0.97
C ALA A 58 0.32 -22.15 0.38
N GLY A 59 1.38 -22.97 0.36
CA GLY A 59 1.91 -23.65 1.55
C GLY A 59 1.11 -24.85 2.07
N HIS A 60 -0.09 -25.12 1.54
CA HIS A 60 -0.96 -26.22 2.00
C HIS A 60 -0.84 -27.51 1.16
N GLN A 61 -0.13 -27.46 0.03
CA GLN A 61 0.18 -28.63 -0.80
C GLN A 61 1.43 -29.35 -0.29
N THR A 62 1.55 -29.55 1.02
CA THR A 62 2.66 -30.28 1.64
C THR A 62 2.13 -31.50 2.40
N SER A 63 2.82 -32.63 2.27
CA SER A 63 2.50 -33.87 3.00
C SER A 63 3.14 -33.91 4.40
N ALA A 64 3.63 -32.78 4.91
CA ALA A 64 4.29 -32.72 6.21
C ALA A 64 3.33 -33.18 7.31
N LYS A 65 3.77 -34.18 8.08
CA LYS A 65 3.04 -34.77 9.21
C LYS A 65 3.85 -34.54 10.47
N SER A 66 3.18 -34.34 11.61
CA SER A 66 3.87 -34.23 12.89
C SER A 66 4.70 -35.48 13.16
N CYS A 67 6.00 -35.30 13.43
CA CYS A 67 6.86 -36.37 13.95
C CYS A 67 6.42 -36.64 15.39
N GLY A 68 5.73 -37.77 15.61
CA GLY A 68 5.23 -38.13 16.94
C GLY A 68 6.35 -38.24 17.97
N THR A 69 6.04 -37.92 19.24
CA THR A 69 6.99 -37.90 20.37
C THR A 69 7.76 -39.22 20.58
N ALA A 70 7.27 -40.33 20.03
CA ALA A 70 7.87 -41.66 20.15
C ALA A 70 9.17 -41.86 19.35
N ARG A 71 9.58 -40.93 18.49
CA ARG A 71 10.87 -41.01 17.75
C ARG A 71 12.07 -40.46 18.53
N GLY A 72 11.93 -40.14 19.82
CA GLY A 72 13.04 -39.86 20.75
C GLY A 72 13.85 -38.56 20.53
N HIS A 73 13.80 -37.95 19.35
CA HIS A 73 14.45 -36.67 19.07
C HIS A 73 13.53 -35.50 19.47
N ARG A 74 14.02 -34.61 20.34
CA ARG A 74 13.31 -33.36 20.69
C ARG A 74 13.52 -32.33 19.59
N ILE A 75 12.77 -32.51 18.53
CA ILE A 75 12.67 -31.59 17.41
C ILE A 75 11.44 -30.72 17.65
N ASP A 76 11.55 -29.42 17.43
CA ASP A 76 10.48 -28.46 17.73
C ASP A 76 9.21 -28.78 16.93
N ARG A 77 8.04 -28.23 17.32
CA ARG A 77 6.72 -28.57 16.73
C ARG A 77 6.50 -28.07 15.29
N LEU A 78 7.56 -27.97 14.48
CA LEU A 78 7.50 -27.57 13.08
C LEU A 78 7.10 -28.77 12.20
N PRO A 79 6.23 -28.61 11.18
CA PRO A 79 5.90 -29.68 10.25
C PRO A 79 7.07 -29.94 9.29
N GLU A 80 7.71 -31.10 9.38
CA GLU A 80 8.90 -31.49 8.60
C GLU A 80 8.59 -32.42 7.43
N VAL A 81 9.49 -32.44 6.44
CA VAL A 81 9.48 -33.41 5.33
C VAL A 81 10.31 -34.64 5.75
N PRO A 82 9.77 -35.87 5.71
CA PRO A 82 10.50 -37.05 6.18
C PRO A 82 11.69 -37.34 5.24
N LEU A 83 12.92 -37.19 5.75
CA LEU A 83 14.11 -37.74 5.13
C LEU A 83 14.20 -39.23 5.50
N VAL A 84 13.99 -40.11 4.52
CA VAL A 84 14.24 -41.54 4.68
C VAL A 84 15.74 -41.75 4.50
N ILE A 85 16.46 -41.97 5.60
CA ILE A 85 17.84 -42.46 5.56
C ILE A 85 17.73 -43.96 5.27
N SER A 86 18.38 -44.43 4.21
CA SER A 86 18.46 -45.86 3.90
C SER A 86 19.31 -46.55 4.97
N ASP A 87 18.84 -47.70 5.46
CA ASP A 87 19.49 -48.52 6.50
C ASP A 87 20.95 -48.91 6.13
N ASP A 88 21.33 -48.74 4.86
CA ASP A 88 22.69 -48.97 4.33
C ASP A 88 23.78 -48.07 4.95
N ILE A 89 23.41 -47.01 5.67
CA ILE A 89 24.36 -46.13 6.41
C ILE A 89 24.61 -46.60 7.84
N GLU A 90 23.72 -47.41 8.44
CA GLU A 90 23.87 -47.91 9.82
C GLU A 90 24.78 -49.15 9.93
N SER A 91 25.18 -49.74 8.78
CA SER A 91 26.03 -50.93 8.73
C SER A 91 27.54 -50.65 8.63
N PHE A 92 28.00 -49.43 8.97
CA PHE A 92 29.42 -49.07 9.02
C PHE A 92 29.91 -48.81 10.45
#